data_AF-A0A3A6U9U2-F1
#
_entry.id   AF-A0A3A6U9U2-F1
#
_cell.length_a   1.000
_cell.length_b   1.000
_cell.length_c   1.000
_cell.angle_alpha   90.00
_cell.angle_beta   90.00
_cell.angle_gamma   90.00
#
_symmetry.space_group_name_H-M   'P 1'
#
loop_
_entity.id
_entity.type
_entity.pdbx_description
1 polymer ?
#
loop_
_entity_poly.entity_id
_entity_poly.type
_entity_poly.pdbx_seq_one_letter_code
_entity_poly.pdbx_strand_id
1 'polypeptide(L)'
;MKLNSPAELSSFLKAQRKQLKRSQADVCEKIGLHQPSLSSFEKQSDQSKIETLFRIAHELGLEVHLQTQHETVPDARQWTEEW
;
A
#
# COMPACT_ATOMS: atom_id res chain seq x y z
N MET A 1 -3.90 2.09 10.40
CA MET A 1 -5.03 1.38 9.74
C MET A 1 -4.48 0.10 9.13
N LYS A 2 -5.17 -1.04 9.26
CA LYS A 2 -4.81 -2.28 8.56
C LYS A 2 -5.54 -2.31 7.22
N LEU A 3 -4.84 -2.67 6.14
CA LEU A 3 -5.41 -2.81 4.79
C LEU A 3 -5.31 -4.28 4.40
N ASN A 4 -6.45 -4.95 4.23
CA ASN A 4 -6.52 -6.39 3.99
C ASN A 4 -7.21 -6.75 2.66
N SER A 5 -7.65 -5.76 1.88
CA SER A 5 -8.23 -5.97 0.56
C SER A 5 -7.70 -4.96 -0.47
N PRO A 6 -7.73 -5.30 -1.78
CA PRO A 6 -7.40 -4.34 -2.84
C PRO A 6 -8.28 -3.10 -2.79
N ALA A 7 -9.59 -3.25 -2.52
CA ALA A 7 -10.55 -2.14 -2.46
C ALA A 7 -10.25 -1.14 -1.33
N GLU A 8 -9.84 -1.62 -0.15
CA GLU A 8 -9.38 -0.76 0.94
C GLU A 8 -8.11 -0.01 0.54
N LEU A 9 -7.17 -0.69 -0.12
CA LEU A 9 -5.91 -0.11 -0.58
C LEU A 9 -6.13 0.99 -1.63
N SER A 10 -6.99 0.75 -2.63
CA SER A 10 -7.30 1.76 -3.66
C SER A 10 -8.03 2.97 -3.08
N SER A 11 -8.96 2.74 -2.16
CA SER A 11 -9.67 3.80 -1.45
C SER A 11 -8.72 4.64 -0.60
N PHE A 12 -7.79 4.00 0.10
CA PHE A 12 -6.76 4.66 0.90
C PHE A 12 -5.83 5.54 0.04
N LEU A 13 -5.28 4.99 -1.05
CA LEU A 13 -4.38 5.74 -1.94
C LEU A 13 -5.10 6.92 -2.62
N LYS A 14 -6.35 6.73 -3.03
CA LYS A 14 -7.19 7.80 -3.56
C LYS A 14 -7.41 8.92 -2.53
N ALA A 15 -7.69 8.55 -1.28
CA ALA A 15 -7.86 9.51 -0.19
C ALA A 15 -6.57 10.30 0.05
N GLN A 16 -5.42 9.62 0.09
CA GLN A 16 -4.11 10.26 0.23
C GLN A 16 -3.84 11.25 -0.91
N ARG A 17 -4.07 10.86 -2.17
CA ARG A 17 -3.90 11.77 -3.32
C ARG A 17 -4.78 13.03 -3.19
N LYS A 18 -6.04 12.85 -2.78
CA LYS A 18 -6.97 13.96 -2.56
C LYS A 18 -6.53 14.86 -1.40
N GLN A 19 -6.01 14.29 -0.31
CA GLN A 19 -5.46 15.06 0.82
C GLN A 19 -4.28 15.93 0.37
N LEU A 20 -3.42 15.42 -0.50
CA LEU A 20 -2.34 16.18 -1.13
C LEU A 20 -2.82 17.18 -2.20
N LYS A 21 -4.13 17.22 -2.49
CA LYS A 21 -4.75 18.07 -3.54
C LYS A 21 -4.18 17.85 -4.94
N ARG A 22 -3.67 16.64 -5.21
CA ARG A 22 -3.08 16.28 -6.51
C ARG A 22 -4.12 15.70 -7.44
N SER A 23 -4.04 16.03 -8.73
CA SER A 23 -4.90 15.41 -9.75
C SER A 23 -4.37 14.02 -10.12
N GLN A 24 -5.21 13.19 -10.76
CA GLN A 24 -4.72 11.90 -11.28
C GLN A 24 -3.66 12.11 -12.37
N ALA A 25 -3.85 13.11 -13.24
CA ALA A 25 -2.90 13.42 -14.32
C ALA A 25 -1.53 13.82 -13.79
N ASP A 26 -1.49 14.66 -12.75
CA ASP A 26 -0.26 15.12 -12.09
C ASP A 26 0.55 13.95 -11.49
N VAL A 27 -0.10 13.04 -10.76
CA VAL A 27 0.55 11.83 -10.22
C VAL A 27 1.07 10.94 -11.36
N CYS A 28 0.24 10.71 -12.37
CA CYS A 28 0.55 9.87 -13.52
C CYS A 28 1.76 10.34 -14.32
N GLU A 29 1.88 11.65 -14.54
CA GLU A 29 2.99 12.27 -15.27
C GLU A 29 4.35 11.97 -14.63
N LYS A 30 4.42 11.97 -13.29
CA LYS A 30 5.67 11.74 -12.55
C LYS A 30 6.17 10.29 -12.58
N ILE A 31 5.25 9.34 -12.72
CA ILE A 31 5.56 7.90 -12.70
C ILE A 31 5.47 7.22 -14.07
N GLY A 32 5.20 7.99 -15.13
CA GLY A 32 5.04 7.47 -16.49
C GLY A 32 3.83 6.56 -16.65
N LEU A 33 2.74 6.82 -15.92
CA LEU A 33 1.49 6.05 -15.95
C LEU A 33 0.42 6.82 -16.73
N HIS A 34 -0.44 6.14 -17.47
CA HIS A 34 -1.57 6.80 -18.13
C HIS A 34 -2.69 7.12 -17.11
N GLN A 35 -3.29 8.31 -17.17
CA GLN A 35 -4.33 8.74 -16.21
C GLN A 35 -5.53 7.78 -16.12
N PRO A 36 -6.06 7.22 -17.22
CA PRO A 36 -7.07 6.15 -17.18
C PRO A 36 -6.66 4.92 -16.36
N SER A 37 -5.37 4.56 -16.35
CA SER A 37 -4.86 3.45 -15.53
C SER A 37 -4.95 3.76 -14.04
N LEU A 38 -4.57 4.97 -13.62
CA LEU A 38 -4.77 5.41 -12.23
C LEU A 38 -6.25 5.52 -11.87
N SER A 39 -7.09 6.00 -12.79
CA SER A 39 -8.54 6.05 -12.60
C SER A 39 -9.15 4.66 -12.42
N SER A 40 -8.72 3.69 -13.23
CA SER A 40 -9.11 2.29 -13.09
C SER A 40 -8.66 1.72 -11.75
N PHE A 41 -7.38 1.92 -11.38
CA PHE A 41 -6.83 1.52 -10.10
C PHE A 41 -7.64 2.06 -8.91
N GLU A 42 -8.00 3.35 -8.93
CA GLU A 42 -8.77 4.03 -7.87
C GLU A 42 -10.26 3.64 -7.82
N LYS A 43 -10.77 2.96 -8.85
CA LYS A 43 -12.13 2.40 -8.87
C LYS A 43 -12.10 0.94 -8.45
N GLN A 44 -11.16 0.16 -8.97
CA GLN A 44 -11.00 -1.26 -8.70
C GLN A 44 -9.55 -1.68 -8.95
N SER A 45 -8.88 -2.14 -7.89
CA SER A 45 -7.46 -2.52 -7.91
C SER A 45 -7.21 -4.02 -8.06
N ASP A 46 -8.25 -4.86 -8.15
CA ASP A 46 -8.13 -6.33 -8.17
C ASP A 46 -7.23 -6.87 -9.29
N GLN A 47 -7.20 -6.17 -10.44
CA GLN A 47 -6.39 -6.54 -11.60
C GLN A 47 -5.14 -5.66 -11.77
N SER A 48 -4.82 -4.85 -10.76
CA SER A 48 -3.68 -3.93 -10.83
C SER A 48 -2.38 -4.65 -10.53
N LYS A 49 -1.33 -4.29 -11.27
CA LYS A 49 0.01 -4.81 -11.03
C LYS A 49 0.56 -4.26 -9.72
N ILE A 50 1.26 -5.10 -8.96
CA ILE A 50 2.00 -4.70 -7.75
C ILE A 50 2.97 -3.55 -8.06
N GLU A 51 3.59 -3.55 -9.24
CA GLU A 51 4.45 -2.46 -9.70
C GLU A 51 3.72 -1.10 -9.72
N THR A 52 2.48 -1.07 -10.23
CA THR A 52 1.67 0.15 -10.29
C THR A 52 1.33 0.65 -8.88
N LEU A 53 1.03 -0.26 -7.95
CA LEU A 53 0.85 0.07 -6.55
C LEU A 53 2.08 0.79 -5.98
N PHE A 54 3.28 0.21 -6.12
CA PHE A 54 4.50 0.80 -5.57
C PHE A 54 4.83 2.16 -6.18
N ARG A 55 4.66 2.31 -7.50
CA ARG A 55 4.86 3.60 -8.18
C ARG A 55 3.91 4.68 -7.64
N ILE A 56 2.61 4.37 -7.50
CA ILE A 56 1.63 5.30 -6.95
C ILE A 56 1.95 5.62 -5.48
N ALA A 57 2.22 4.61 -4.65
CA ALA A 57 2.53 4.81 -3.24
C ALA A 57 3.74 5.73 -3.05
N HIS A 58 4.84 5.47 -3.77
CA HIS A 58 6.04 6.29 -3.73
C HIS A 58 5.76 7.74 -4.13
N GLU A 59 5.03 7.96 -5.23
CA GLU A 59 4.69 9.31 -5.71
C GLU A 59 3.77 10.09 -4.74
N LEU A 60 2.98 9.36 -3.94
CA LEU A 60 2.14 9.94 -2.89
C LEU A 60 2.88 10.08 -1.54
N GLY A 61 4.19 9.80 -1.50
CA GLY A 61 5.02 9.91 -0.30
C GLY A 61 4.72 8.84 0.75
N LEU A 62 4.34 7.64 0.30
CA LEU A 62 3.99 6.50 1.15
C LEU A 62 5.00 5.37 1.02
N GLU A 63 5.16 4.63 2.12
CA GLU A 63 5.91 3.36 2.18
C GLU A 63 4.94 2.21 2.50
N VAL A 64 5.29 0.99 2.06
CA VAL A 64 4.50 -0.22 2.32
C VAL A 64 5.25 -1.07 3.34
N HIS A 65 4.64 -1.29 4.51
CA HIS A 65 5.15 -2.20 5.52
C HIS A 65 4.26 -3.44 5.61
N LEU A 66 4.88 -4.61 5.62
CA LEU A 66 4.21 -5.88 5.91
C LEU A 66 4.35 -6.18 7.40
N GLN A 67 3.28 -6.66 8.01
CA GLN A 67 3.24 -7.02 9.44
C GLN A 67 2.59 -8.39 9.58
N THR A 68 3.02 -9.17 10.57
CA THR A 68 2.37 -10.43 10.91
C THR A 68 0.98 -10.14 11.50
N GLN A 69 0.00 -10.99 11.20
CA GLN A 69 -1.36 -10.83 11.75
C GLN A 69 -1.40 -11.14 13.25
N HIS A 70 -0.48 -11.99 13.72
CA HIS A 70 -0.28 -12.34 15.11
C HIS A 70 1.16 -11.99 15.49
N GLU A 71 1.36 -11.35 16.64
CA GLU A 71 2.67 -11.32 17.26
C GLU A 71 3.05 -12.77 17.55
N THR A 72 4.11 -13.26 16.92
CA THR A 72 4.81 -14.42 17.46
C THR A 72 5.39 -13.97 18.78
N VAL A 73 4.66 -14.18 19.88
CA VAL A 73 5.23 -14.10 21.21
C VAL A 73 6.45 -15.02 21.17
N PRO A 74 7.69 -14.51 21.30
CA PRO A 74 8.83 -15.38 21.41
C PRO A 74 8.57 -16.23 22.65
N ASP A 75 8.52 -17.54 22.47
CA ASP A 75 8.37 -18.46 23.60
C ASP A 75 9.59 -18.24 24.50
N ALA A 76 9.41 -17.45 25.55
CA ALA A 76 10.42 -17.17 26.59
C ALA A 76 10.63 -18.40 27.49
N ARG A 77 10.63 -19.59 26.88
CA ARG A 77 10.91 -20.90 27.48
C ARG A 77 12.12 -21.56 26.83
N GLN A 78 13.07 -20.77 26.35
CA GLN A 78 14.39 -21.30 26.00
C GLN A 78 15.32 -21.23 27.22
N TRP A 79 15.34 -22.36 27.93
CA TRP A 79 16.49 -22.95 28.62
C TRP A 79 17.16 -22.17 29.75
N THR A 80 16.75 -22.48 30.99
CA THR A 80 17.68 -22.61 32.12
C THR A 80 18.17 -24.05 32.15
N GLU A 81 19.30 -24.35 31.50
CA GLU A 81 20.06 -25.57 31.81
C GLU A 81 20.77 -25.35 33.14
N GLU A 82 20.31 -26.04 34.18
CA GLU A 82 21.08 -26.34 35.39
C GLU A 82 21.54 -27.80 35.30
N TRP A 83 22.70 -28.09 34.69
CA TRP A 83 23.51 -29.30 34.97
C TRP A 83 24.99 -29.01 34.70
#